data_AF-A0A960EW99-F1
#
_entry.id   AF-A0A960EW99-F1
#
_cell.length_a   1.000
_cell.length_b   1.000
_cell.length_c   1.000
_cell.angle_alpha   90.00
_cell.angle_beta   90.00
_cell.angle_gamma   90.00
#
_symmetry.space_group_name_H-M   'P 1'
#
loop_
_entity.id
_entity.type
_entity.pdbx_description
1 polymer ?
#
loop_
_entity_poly.entity_id
_entity_poly.type
_entity_poly.pdbx_seq_one_letter_code
_entity_poly.pdbx_strand_id
1 'polypeptide(L)'
;MRARATGSFVATLEHDEAWCAEVQRRLRRAGLSPDIVRHAPLQDVGDADWYTLPDRLPTQFDLIVCDGPPGDTRGGRSGLGQLLPGRLADGGTILLDDVQRPHERELAERWASSVGTHPRFERDGTRKEYAVISGAANKPTTAQ
;
A
#
# COMPACT_ATOMS: atom_id res chain seq x y z
N MET A 1 -13.90 -3.23 -3.54
CA MET A 1 -15.18 -3.67 -2.94
C MET A 1 -15.42 -2.87 -1.66
N ARG A 2 -16.60 -2.82 -1.04
CA ARG A 2 -16.84 -2.00 0.17
C ARG A 2 -16.91 -2.83 1.46
N ALA A 3 -16.21 -2.42 2.51
CA ALA A 3 -16.27 -3.01 3.83
C ALA A 3 -17.70 -2.89 4.41
N ARG A 4 -18.24 -3.96 4.98
CA ARG A 4 -19.64 -3.97 5.48
C ARG A 4 -19.88 -3.01 6.64
N ALA A 5 -18.90 -2.87 7.54
CA ALA A 5 -19.04 -2.06 8.75
C ALA A 5 -19.00 -0.55 8.47
N THR A 6 -18.16 -0.11 7.52
CA THR A 6 -17.89 1.32 7.28
C THR A 6 -18.30 1.80 5.88
N GLY A 7 -18.53 0.89 4.94
CA GLY A 7 -18.72 1.20 3.53
C GLY A 7 -17.44 1.58 2.78
N SER A 8 -16.27 1.61 3.44
CA SER A 8 -14.99 2.02 2.84
C SER A 8 -14.57 1.07 1.71
N PHE A 9 -13.97 1.60 0.64
CA PHE A 9 -13.42 0.73 -0.41
C PHE A 9 -12.17 0.01 0.11
N VAL A 10 -12.08 -1.30 -0.13
CA VAL A 10 -10.91 -2.14 0.19
C VAL A 10 -10.53 -2.99 -1.03
N ALA A 11 -9.23 -3.09 -1.28
CA ALA A 11 -8.61 -3.98 -2.25
C ALA A 11 -7.20 -4.38 -1.78
N THR A 12 -6.78 -5.58 -2.14
CA THR A 12 -5.45 -6.16 -1.91
C THR A 12 -4.96 -6.76 -3.22
N LEU A 13 -3.71 -6.50 -3.58
CA LEU A 13 -3.06 -7.03 -4.76
C LEU A 13 -2.10 -8.15 -4.34
N GLU A 14 -2.22 -9.32 -4.97
CA GLU A 14 -1.40 -10.49 -4.70
C GLU A 14 -0.83 -11.04 -6.01
N HIS A 15 0.47 -11.22 -6.09
CA HIS A 15 1.16 -11.69 -7.29
C HIS A 15 1.22 -13.20 -7.44
N ASP A 16 1.20 -13.95 -6.34
CA ASP A 16 1.24 -15.40 -6.36
C ASP A 16 -0.19 -15.93 -6.50
N GLU A 17 -0.47 -16.57 -7.63
CA GLU A 17 -1.79 -17.11 -7.96
C GLU A 17 -2.29 -18.14 -6.92
N ALA A 18 -1.39 -19.02 -6.46
CA ALA A 18 -1.73 -20.08 -5.52
C ALA A 18 -2.03 -19.51 -4.13
N TRP A 19 -1.24 -18.53 -3.69
CA TRP A 19 -1.47 -17.83 -2.44
C TRP A 19 -2.74 -16.96 -2.49
N CYS A 20 -2.99 -16.27 -3.59
CA CYS A 20 -4.23 -15.54 -3.81
C CYS A 20 -5.45 -16.47 -3.68
N ALA A 21 -5.43 -17.62 -4.35
CA ALA A 21 -6.49 -18.61 -4.27
C ALA A 21 -6.68 -19.14 -2.83
N GLU A 22 -5.58 -19.33 -2.09
CA GLU A 22 -5.62 -19.76 -0.70
C GLU A 22 -6.25 -18.72 0.22
N VAL A 23 -5.83 -17.45 0.11
CA VAL A 23 -6.40 -16.36 0.91
C VAL A 23 -7.88 -16.17 0.60
N GLN A 24 -8.27 -16.21 -0.67
CA GLN A 24 -9.68 -16.15 -1.07
C GLN A 24 -10.50 -17.31 -0.48
N ARG A 25 -9.94 -18.52 -0.40
CA ARG A 25 -10.58 -19.66 0.25
C ARG A 25 -10.78 -19.42 1.75
N ARG A 26 -9.79 -18.83 2.43
CA ARG A 26 -9.90 -18.46 3.86
C ARG A 26 -10.95 -17.37 4.09
N LEU A 27 -10.99 -16.34 3.23
CA LEU A 27 -12.01 -15.29 3.29
C LEU A 27 -13.42 -15.87 3.16
N ARG A 28 -13.65 -16.76 2.17
CA ARG A 28 -14.94 -17.45 2.01
C ARG A 28 -15.36 -18.20 3.27
N ARG A 29 -14.44 -18.95 3.88
CA ARG A 29 -14.70 -19.70 5.13
C ARG A 29 -15.04 -18.77 6.30
N ALA A 30 -14.46 -17.57 6.34
CA ALA A 30 -14.73 -16.56 7.35
C ALA A 30 -16.02 -15.74 7.07
N GLY A 31 -16.77 -16.04 6.01
CA GLY A 31 -17.95 -15.27 5.61
C GLY A 31 -17.62 -13.87 5.06
N LEU A 32 -16.35 -13.63 4.74
CA LEU A 32 -15.85 -12.43 4.09
C LEU A 32 -15.83 -12.63 2.58
N SER A 33 -15.97 -11.55 1.82
CA SER A 33 -15.99 -11.70 0.36
C SER A 33 -14.57 -11.81 -0.19
N PRO A 34 -14.29 -12.85 -1.00
CA PRO A 34 -12.94 -13.13 -1.50
C PRO A 34 -12.40 -12.05 -2.46
N ASP A 35 -13.28 -11.30 -3.13
CA ASP A 35 -12.91 -10.29 -4.14
C ASP A 35 -12.15 -9.07 -3.60
N ILE A 36 -11.96 -9.00 -2.27
CA ILE A 36 -11.03 -8.05 -1.64
C ILE A 36 -9.61 -8.33 -2.11
N VAL A 37 -9.24 -9.60 -2.28
CA VAL A 37 -7.91 -10.03 -2.71
C VAL A 37 -7.96 -10.43 -4.18
N ARG A 38 -7.11 -9.80 -4.98
CA ARG A 38 -7.07 -9.96 -6.43
C ARG A 38 -5.70 -10.46 -6.85
N HIS A 39 -5.69 -11.46 -7.72
CA HIS A 39 -4.48 -11.84 -8.41
C HIS A 39 -4.05 -10.69 -9.33
N ALA A 40 -2.83 -10.21 -9.12
CA ALA A 40 -2.22 -9.06 -9.76
C ALA A 40 -0.76 -9.43 -10.02
N PRO A 41 -0.47 -10.14 -11.14
CA PRO A 41 0.87 -10.59 -11.44
C PRO A 41 1.84 -9.41 -11.51
N LEU A 42 3.12 -9.67 -11.27
CA LEU A 42 4.15 -8.65 -11.42
C LEU A 42 4.44 -8.41 -12.90
N GLN A 43 4.59 -7.14 -13.26
CA GLN A 43 4.99 -6.70 -14.59
C GLN A 43 6.13 -5.67 -14.48
N ASP A 44 6.95 -5.61 -15.52
CA ASP A 44 8.00 -4.59 -15.64
C ASP A 44 7.37 -3.19 -15.71
N VAL A 45 7.74 -2.32 -14.77
CA VAL A 45 7.35 -0.90 -14.73
C VAL A 45 8.57 0.04 -14.80
N GLY A 46 9.62 -0.39 -15.52
CA GLY A 46 10.90 0.31 -15.62
C GLY A 46 11.88 -0.17 -14.56
N ASP A 47 12.00 0.58 -13.46
CA ASP A 47 13.01 0.30 -12.43
C ASP A 47 12.59 -0.79 -11.41
N ALA A 48 11.40 -1.35 -11.57
CA ALA A 48 10.84 -2.35 -10.66
C ALA A 48 9.93 -3.34 -11.40
N ASP A 49 9.70 -4.49 -10.78
CA ASP A 49 8.59 -5.36 -11.11
C ASP A 49 7.47 -5.11 -10.10
N TRP A 50 6.30 -4.74 -10.59
CA TRP A 50 5.18 -4.28 -9.76
C TRP A 50 3.85 -4.90 -10.15
N TYR A 51 2.91 -4.93 -9.22
CA TYR A 51 1.57 -5.48 -9.43
C TYR A 51 0.84 -4.82 -10.61
N THR A 52 0.29 -5.64 -11.52
CA THR A 52 -0.66 -5.18 -12.52
C THR A 52 -1.88 -4.55 -11.83
N LEU A 53 -2.11 -3.26 -12.07
CA LEU A 53 -3.23 -2.55 -11.47
C LEU A 53 -4.55 -2.92 -12.16
N PRO A 54 -5.61 -3.26 -11.41
CA PRO A 54 -6.90 -3.51 -12.01
C PRO A 54 -7.55 -2.20 -12.49
N ASP A 55 -8.30 -2.27 -13.59
CA ASP A 55 -8.94 -1.10 -14.25
C ASP A 55 -9.88 -0.28 -13.34
N ARG A 56 -10.38 -0.87 -12.25
CA ARG A 56 -11.38 -0.27 -11.35
C ARG A 56 -10.86 -0.08 -9.94
N LEU A 57 -9.81 0.75 -9.80
CA LEU A 57 -9.39 1.30 -8.52
C LEU A 57 -9.92 2.73 -8.34
N PRO A 58 -10.19 3.16 -7.09
CA PRO A 58 -10.31 4.58 -6.77
C PRO A 58 -9.09 5.37 -7.27
N THR A 59 -9.31 6.65 -7.58
CA THR A 59 -8.24 7.56 -7.94
C THR A 59 -7.32 7.84 -6.76
N GLN A 60 -7.88 7.91 -5.54
CA GLN A 60 -7.15 8.18 -4.30
C GLN A 60 -7.51 7.20 -3.18
N PHE A 61 -6.59 7.04 -2.23
CA PHE A 61 -6.71 6.20 -1.04
C PHE A 61 -6.38 6.97 0.23
N ASP A 62 -7.20 6.80 1.27
CA ASP A 62 -6.94 7.33 2.61
C ASP A 62 -5.88 6.51 3.37
N LEU A 63 -5.74 5.23 3.02
CA LEU A 63 -4.78 4.30 3.61
C LEU A 63 -4.20 3.36 2.55
N ILE A 64 -2.88 3.26 2.50
CA ILE A 64 -2.13 2.30 1.69
C ILE A 64 -1.25 1.47 2.63
N VAL A 65 -1.32 0.14 2.51
CA VAL A 65 -0.40 -0.77 3.21
C VAL A 65 0.49 -1.43 2.17
N CYS A 66 1.81 -1.29 2.34
CA CYS A 66 2.83 -1.79 1.43
C CYS A 66 3.65 -2.88 2.12
N ASP A 67 3.25 -4.12 1.91
CA ASP A 67 3.96 -5.32 2.40
C ASP A 67 4.35 -6.26 1.24
N GLY A 68 4.63 -5.67 0.09
CA GLY A 68 4.99 -6.46 -1.08
C GLY A 68 5.53 -5.59 -2.21
N PRO A 69 6.07 -6.23 -3.27
CA PRO A 69 6.32 -7.67 -3.41
C PRO A 69 7.47 -8.15 -2.50
N PRO A 70 7.83 -9.45 -2.51
CA PRO A 70 9.01 -9.95 -1.79
C PRO A 70 10.28 -9.11 -2.06
N GLY A 71 11.14 -8.98 -1.06
CA GLY A 71 12.29 -8.04 -1.11
C GLY A 71 13.36 -8.37 -2.14
N ASP A 72 13.38 -9.61 -2.64
CA ASP A 72 14.22 -10.10 -3.72
C ASP A 72 13.64 -9.85 -5.12
N THR A 73 12.43 -9.30 -5.21
CA THR A 73 11.83 -8.84 -6.46
C THR A 73 12.60 -7.63 -7.00
N ARG A 74 12.82 -7.54 -8.32
CA ARG A 74 13.50 -6.41 -8.97
C ARG A 74 12.84 -5.09 -8.56
N GLY A 75 13.60 -4.17 -7.96
CA GLY A 75 13.10 -2.89 -7.43
C GLY A 75 12.19 -3.01 -6.19
N GLY A 76 11.73 -4.20 -5.82
CA GLY A 76 10.97 -4.49 -4.61
C GLY A 76 9.80 -3.53 -4.39
N ARG A 77 9.70 -2.99 -3.16
CA ARG A 77 8.64 -2.06 -2.73
C ARG A 77 8.66 -0.71 -3.47
N SER A 78 9.70 -0.39 -4.26
CA SER A 78 9.85 0.91 -4.91
C SER A 78 8.78 1.22 -5.97
N GLY A 79 8.17 0.19 -6.57
CA GLY A 79 7.11 0.35 -7.56
C GLY A 79 5.88 1.11 -7.02
N LEU A 80 5.59 1.04 -5.71
CA LEU A 80 4.55 1.86 -5.10
C LEU A 80 4.84 3.36 -5.29
N GLY A 81 6.10 3.76 -5.09
CA GLY A 81 6.52 5.16 -5.17
C GLY A 81 6.21 5.82 -6.52
N GLN A 82 6.30 5.05 -7.62
CA GLN A 82 5.97 5.53 -8.96
C GLN A 82 4.46 5.80 -9.13
N LEU A 83 3.63 5.11 -8.34
CA LEU A 83 2.17 5.23 -8.38
C LEU A 83 1.61 6.22 -7.35
N LEU A 84 2.39 6.58 -6.33
CA LEU A 84 1.95 7.48 -5.26
C LEU A 84 1.50 8.88 -5.73
N PRO A 85 2.13 9.52 -6.74
CA PRO A 85 1.71 10.84 -7.20
C PRO A 85 0.23 10.84 -7.60
N GLY A 86 -0.60 11.57 -6.84
CA GLY A 86 -2.04 11.69 -7.07
C GLY A 86 -2.88 10.50 -6.58
N ARG A 87 -2.30 9.47 -5.96
CA ARG A 87 -3.05 8.32 -5.40
C ARG A 87 -3.21 8.33 -3.89
N LEU A 88 -2.38 9.07 -3.14
CA LEU A 88 -2.63 9.31 -1.72
C LEU A 88 -3.62 10.47 -1.60
N ALA A 89 -4.68 10.31 -0.79
CA ALA A 89 -5.58 11.41 -0.46
C ALA A 89 -4.86 12.44 0.43
N ASP A 90 -5.38 13.67 0.48
CA ASP A 90 -4.90 14.69 1.43
C ASP A 90 -5.08 14.16 2.86
N GLY A 91 -4.01 14.19 3.67
CA GLY A 91 -4.00 13.57 5.00
C GLY A 91 -4.06 12.04 5.01
N GLY A 92 -4.00 11.38 3.85
CA GLY A 92 -3.92 9.92 3.74
C GLY A 92 -2.61 9.38 4.32
N THR A 93 -2.57 8.08 4.60
CA THR A 93 -1.42 7.43 5.24
C THR A 93 -0.91 6.24 4.45
N ILE A 94 0.42 6.08 4.38
CA ILE A 94 1.09 4.88 3.90
C ILE A 94 1.74 4.18 5.10
N LEU A 95 1.48 2.88 5.23
CA LEU A 95 2.19 1.97 6.13
C LEU A 95 3.12 1.11 5.29
N LEU A 96 4.44 1.25 5.50
CA LEU A 96 5.46 0.46 4.80
C LEU A 96 6.04 -0.58 5.75
N ASP A 97 5.86 -1.87 5.43
CA ASP A 97 6.47 -2.95 6.22
C ASP A 97 7.96 -3.14 5.89
N ASP A 98 8.65 -3.88 6.76
CA ASP A 98 10.03 -4.32 6.59
C ASP A 98 11.11 -3.22 6.59
N VAL A 99 10.86 -2.06 7.20
CA VAL A 99 11.80 -0.91 7.27
C VAL A 99 13.03 -1.12 8.17
N GLN A 100 13.18 -2.30 8.77
CA GLN A 100 14.46 -2.76 9.29
C GLN A 100 15.50 -3.00 8.18
N ARG A 101 15.05 -3.16 6.93
CA ARG A 101 15.92 -3.29 5.77
C ARG A 101 16.34 -1.88 5.30
N PRO A 102 17.63 -1.65 4.99
CA PRO A 102 18.10 -0.32 4.57
C PRO A 102 17.35 0.25 3.36
N HIS A 103 17.08 -0.59 2.36
CA HIS A 103 16.40 -0.15 1.14
C HIS A 103 14.96 0.34 1.40
N GLU A 104 14.18 -0.39 2.21
CA GLU A 104 12.83 0.01 2.61
C GLU A 104 12.84 1.29 3.48
N ARG A 105 13.86 1.48 4.32
CA ARG A 105 14.03 2.72 5.08
C ARG A 105 14.29 3.92 4.17
N GLU A 106 15.15 3.78 3.18
CA GLU A 106 15.38 4.83 2.17
C GLU A 106 14.13 5.12 1.35
N LEU A 107 13.34 4.09 0.99
CA LEU A 107 12.06 4.27 0.32
C LEU A 107 11.09 5.10 1.16
N ALA A 108 11.01 4.84 2.48
CA ALA A 108 10.16 5.61 3.37
C ALA A 108 10.52 7.11 3.36
N GLU A 109 11.82 7.42 3.40
CA GLU A 109 12.31 8.80 3.35
C GLU A 109 12.01 9.48 2.01
N ARG A 110 12.22 8.77 0.90
CA ARG A 110 11.90 9.27 -0.46
C ARG A 110 10.40 9.56 -0.61
N TRP A 111 9.54 8.64 -0.17
CA TRP A 111 8.09 8.81 -0.28
C TRP A 111 7.57 9.94 0.61
N ALA A 112 8.03 10.03 1.86
CA ALA A 112 7.66 11.13 2.75
C ALA A 112 8.08 12.49 2.16
N SER A 113 9.30 12.58 1.63
CA SER A 113 9.78 13.79 0.97
C SER A 113 8.91 14.18 -0.23
N SER A 114 8.44 13.20 -1.01
CA SER A 114 7.56 13.44 -2.17
C SER A 114 6.18 14.01 -1.81
N VAL A 115 5.73 13.79 -0.57
CA VAL A 115 4.45 14.33 -0.04
C VAL A 115 4.66 15.48 0.96
N GLY A 116 5.89 16.01 1.06
CA GLY A 116 6.22 17.15 1.91
C GLY A 116 6.24 16.87 3.41
N THR A 117 6.50 15.62 3.81
CA THR A 117 6.54 15.20 5.22
C THR A 117 7.79 14.38 5.56
N HIS A 118 7.85 13.87 6.79
CA HIS A 118 8.91 12.96 7.26
C HIS A 118 8.27 11.64 7.72
N PRO A 119 8.93 10.49 7.47
CA PRO A 119 8.40 9.21 7.93
C PRO A 119 8.55 9.12 9.45
N ARG A 120 7.57 8.51 10.11
CA ARG A 120 7.72 8.02 11.49
C ARG A 120 8.01 6.53 11.44
N PHE A 121 9.01 6.09 12.19
CA PHE A 121 9.30 4.66 12.33
C PHE A 121 8.69 4.17 13.63
N GLU A 122 7.80 3.20 13.52
CA GLU A 122 7.05 2.67 14.65
C GLU A 122 7.40 1.19 14.87
N ARG A 123 7.27 0.79 16.13
CA ARG A 123 7.48 -0.58 16.59
C ARG A 123 6.41 -0.84 17.64
N ASP A 124 5.37 -1.58 17.29
CA ASP A 124 4.30 -1.94 18.22
C ASP A 124 4.31 -3.44 18.50
N GLY A 125 4.56 -3.82 19.75
CA GLY A 125 4.44 -5.19 20.31
C GLY A 125 5.24 -6.32 19.64
N THR A 126 5.88 -6.05 18.50
CA THR A 126 6.53 -7.02 17.62
C THR A 126 7.99 -6.65 17.41
N ARG A 127 8.80 -7.61 16.95
CA ARG A 127 10.22 -7.36 16.61
C ARG A 127 10.39 -6.56 15.31
N LYS A 128 9.35 -6.47 14.48
CA LYS A 128 9.41 -5.79 13.18
C LYS A 128 9.06 -4.31 13.32
N GLU A 129 9.71 -3.49 12.52
CA GLU A 129 9.41 -2.06 12.40
C GLU A 129 8.64 -1.82 11.11
N TYR A 130 7.76 -0.82 11.13
CA TYR A 130 7.11 -0.28 9.94
C TYR A 130 7.26 1.24 9.92
N ALA A 131 7.19 1.84 8.73
CA ALA A 131 7.14 3.29 8.60
C ALA A 131 5.70 3.77 8.39
N VAL A 132 5.38 4.92 8.99
CA VAL A 132 4.15 5.67 8.79
C VAL A 132 4.49 6.95 8.04
N ILE A 133 3.92 7.12 6.86
CA ILE A 133 4.08 8.31 6.02
C ILE A 133 2.71 8.94 5.85
N SER A 134 2.52 10.14 6.40
CA SER A 134 1.28 10.89 6.25
C SER A 134 1.42 11.88 5.11
N GLY A 135 0.43 11.96 4.23
CA GLY A 135 0.32 13.03 3.24
C GLY A 135 0.11 14.37 3.93
N ALA A 136 0.57 15.45 3.30
CA ALA A 136 0.30 16.79 3.79
C ALA A 136 -1.22 17.00 3.89
N ALA A 137 -1.70 17.41 5.07
CA ALA A 137 -3.09 17.83 5.22
C ALA A 137 -3.23 19.23 4.61
N ASN A 138 -4.10 19.39 3.62
CA ASN A 138 -4.54 20.72 3.23
C ASN A 138 -5.28 21.33 4.43
N LYS A 139 -4.78 22.46 4.95
CA LYS A 139 -5.57 23.27 5.88
C LYS A 139 -6.83 23.70 5.14
N PRO A 140 -8.04 23.56 5.71
CA PRO A 140 -9.22 24.11 5.07
C PRO A 140 -8.97 25.59 4.81
N THR A 141 -9.08 26.01 3.55
CA THR A 141 -9.10 27.42 3.19
C THR A 141 -10.31 28.02 3.87
N THR A 142 -10.10 28.75 4.97
CA THR A 142 -11.13 29.60 5.55
C THR A 142 -11.46 30.65 4.49
N ALA A 143 -12.58 30.48 3.79
CA ALA A 143 -13.15 31.55 3.00
C ALA A 143 -13.47 32.70 3.96
N GLN A 144 -12.85 33.85 3.72
CA GLN A 144 -13.22 35.13 4.34
C GLN A 144 -14.48 35.67 3.69
#